data_AF-A0A536GJY8-F1
#
_entry.id   AF-A0A536GJY8-F1
#
_cell.length_a   1.000
_cell.length_b   1.000
_cell.length_c   1.000
_cell.angle_alpha   90.00
_cell.angle_beta   90.00
_cell.angle_gamma   90.00
#
_symmetry.space_group_name_H-M   'P 1'
#
loop_
_entity.id
_entity.type
_entity.pdbx_description
1 polymer ?
#
loop_
_entity_poly.entity_id
_entity_poly.type
_entity_poly.pdbx_seq_one_letter_code
_entity_poly.pdbx_strand_id
1 'polypeptide(L)'
;MTAGLTSTEGRVLHVNVSAGGVPKLAVPEAWVGRLGLAGDGHDHDHVHGGPHRAVALFAIEAIERVRADGHIIGPGTVGENLTTSGIEMSLLPVGTRLTIGEDVVLELSAPDGPCDVIKHVFIGGKSGRISILVHPGDSRMYARVLAEGRVRTGDPIRVLPPAPDSAALLHGQLDLLDSVERDAWLAMWQAAATAGLDVRIIDRGELAAAAAPGLPGSIFNRAYGMRQIPIVLSEIEELFRDARTTGWAVAGADDPPWPAAIAEEPHSVHVGDIDDVLARAGTTPRPDGLEIRPVDPDDRRDVDHWIDLFMAGFSIDGPGADAWRQLGPILARAKAEHQLIASLDGRDVAAAATFLRRRVAWLGGGVVVPEARGRGIQRALIGARARLAADAGCRKVLATAEVGSVSAANLELMGIGKVWTRALYRLDPAAG
;
A
#
# COMPACT_ATOMS: atom_id res chain seq x y z
N MET A 1 27.41 -12.68 -17.76
CA MET A 1 27.25 -14.15 -17.88
C MET A 1 25.83 -14.39 -18.38
N THR A 2 25.69 -14.90 -19.59
CA THR A 2 24.41 -15.10 -20.28
C THR A 2 23.56 -16.13 -19.53
N ALA A 3 22.45 -15.68 -18.93
CA ALA A 3 21.45 -16.54 -18.33
C ALA A 3 20.93 -17.52 -19.39
N GLY A 4 20.98 -18.81 -19.08
CA GLY A 4 20.44 -19.86 -19.94
C GLY A 4 18.96 -19.61 -20.21
N LEU A 5 18.57 -19.81 -21.46
CA LEU A 5 17.20 -19.67 -21.96
C LEU A 5 16.24 -20.44 -21.03
N THR A 6 15.45 -19.72 -20.23
CA THR A 6 14.23 -20.29 -19.66
C THR A 6 13.34 -20.68 -20.82
N SER A 7 12.88 -21.93 -20.87
CA SER A 7 11.88 -22.36 -21.86
C SER A 7 10.73 -21.35 -21.87
N THR A 8 10.23 -21.03 -23.07
CA THR A 8 9.06 -20.17 -23.24
C THR A 8 7.75 -20.96 -23.24
N GLU A 9 7.84 -22.29 -23.15
CA GLU A 9 6.71 -23.20 -23.15
C GLU A 9 6.71 -24.09 -21.90
N GLY A 10 5.53 -24.28 -21.34
CA GLY A 10 5.29 -25.07 -20.14
C GLY A 10 3.90 -25.67 -20.13
N ARG A 11 3.52 -26.26 -18.99
CA ARG A 11 2.19 -26.86 -18.78
C ARG A 11 1.73 -26.70 -17.34
N VAL A 12 0.41 -26.70 -17.15
CA VAL A 12 -0.20 -26.88 -15.82
C VAL A 12 -0.20 -28.38 -15.49
N LEU A 13 0.42 -28.76 -14.37
CA LEU A 13 0.43 -30.14 -13.88
C LEU A 13 -0.66 -30.38 -12.84
N HIS A 14 -0.94 -29.39 -11.99
CA HIS A 14 -2.01 -29.47 -11.00
C HIS A 14 -2.73 -28.13 -10.90
N VAL A 15 -4.05 -28.19 -10.77
CA VAL A 15 -4.89 -27.08 -10.31
C VAL A 15 -5.28 -27.40 -8.88
N ASN A 16 -4.87 -26.58 -7.92
CA ASN A 16 -5.06 -26.80 -6.50
C ASN A 16 -5.94 -25.72 -5.88
N VAL A 17 -6.92 -26.13 -5.09
CA VAL A 17 -7.80 -25.23 -4.32
C VAL A 17 -7.98 -25.74 -2.90
N SER A 18 -8.35 -24.88 -1.96
CA SER A 18 -8.81 -25.29 -0.63
C SER A 18 -9.99 -24.44 -0.21
N ALA A 19 -10.85 -24.92 0.69
CA ALA A 19 -11.84 -24.04 1.32
C ALA A 19 -11.20 -22.99 2.27
N GLY A 20 -9.88 -23.06 2.46
CA GLY A 20 -9.11 -22.30 3.43
C GLY A 20 -7.85 -23.06 3.86
N GLY A 21 -6.71 -22.37 3.90
CA GLY A 21 -5.45 -22.90 4.42
C GLY A 21 -4.61 -23.73 3.43
N VAL A 22 -3.76 -24.60 3.98
CA VAL A 22 -2.89 -25.53 3.24
C VAL A 22 -2.96 -26.92 3.89
N PRO A 23 -2.76 -28.02 3.14
CA PRO A 23 -2.47 -28.06 1.70
C PRO A 23 -3.70 -27.73 0.84
N LYS A 24 -3.46 -27.13 -0.33
CA LYS A 24 -4.47 -27.05 -1.40
C LYS A 24 -4.54 -28.38 -2.12
N LEU A 25 -5.75 -28.87 -2.39
CA LEU A 25 -5.99 -30.18 -2.98
C LEU A 25 -6.23 -30.07 -4.48
N ALA A 26 -5.73 -31.05 -5.22
CA ALA A 26 -5.86 -31.08 -6.67
C ALA A 26 -7.31 -31.28 -7.12
N VAL A 27 -7.72 -30.48 -8.10
CA VAL A 27 -8.99 -30.58 -8.83
C VAL A 27 -8.70 -30.71 -10.34
N PRO A 28 -9.61 -31.31 -11.14
CA PRO A 28 -9.38 -31.44 -12.58
C PRO A 28 -9.27 -30.10 -13.29
N GLU A 29 -10.06 -29.12 -12.85
CA GLU A 29 -10.17 -27.78 -13.44
C GLU A 29 -10.72 -26.77 -12.42
N ALA A 30 -10.48 -25.48 -12.65
CA ALA A 30 -11.08 -24.38 -11.91
C ALA A 30 -11.30 -23.15 -12.79
N TRP A 31 -12.29 -22.32 -12.44
CA TRP A 31 -12.42 -20.97 -13.00
C TRP A 31 -11.40 -20.04 -12.34
N VAL A 32 -10.63 -19.32 -13.13
CA VAL A 32 -9.66 -18.31 -12.67
C VAL A 32 -10.31 -16.94 -12.88
N GLY A 33 -10.71 -16.31 -11.78
CA GLY A 33 -11.30 -14.97 -11.75
C GLY A 33 -10.33 -13.93 -11.19
N ARG A 34 -10.71 -12.66 -11.28
CA ARG A 34 -9.92 -11.49 -10.85
C ARG A 34 -9.38 -11.61 -9.42
N LEU A 35 -10.13 -12.23 -8.51
CA LEU A 35 -9.78 -12.34 -7.09
C LEU A 35 -9.22 -13.71 -6.68
N GLY A 36 -9.17 -14.67 -7.61
CA GLY A 36 -8.64 -16.01 -7.35
C GLY A 36 -9.37 -17.12 -8.10
N LEU A 37 -9.08 -18.36 -7.70
CA LEU A 37 -9.69 -19.55 -8.28
C LEU A 37 -11.03 -19.87 -7.60
N ALA A 38 -12.03 -20.25 -8.40
CA ALA A 38 -13.29 -20.75 -7.86
C ALA A 38 -13.06 -22.01 -7.01
N GLY A 39 -13.61 -22.02 -5.80
CA GLY A 39 -13.41 -23.09 -4.81
C GLY A 39 -12.17 -22.90 -3.94
N ASP A 40 -11.41 -21.83 -4.13
CA ASP A 40 -10.27 -21.46 -3.29
C ASP A 40 -10.67 -20.34 -2.30
N GLY A 41 -10.70 -20.68 -1.03
CA GLY A 41 -10.95 -19.77 0.09
C GLY A 41 -9.64 -19.23 0.66
N HIS A 42 -9.75 -18.09 1.36
CA HIS A 42 -8.64 -17.41 2.01
C HIS A 42 -8.92 -17.29 3.51
N ASP A 43 -8.48 -18.25 4.33
CA ASP A 43 -8.58 -18.17 5.80
C ASP A 43 -7.73 -17.04 6.43
N HIS A 44 -6.89 -16.39 5.61
CA HIS A 44 -6.02 -15.27 5.96
C HIS A 44 -6.17 -14.15 4.90
N ASP A 45 -7.42 -13.76 4.64
CA ASP A 45 -7.84 -12.76 3.65
C ASP A 45 -7.24 -11.35 3.84
N HIS A 46 -6.71 -11.05 5.03
CA HIS A 46 -6.09 -9.75 5.30
C HIS A 46 -4.62 -9.61 4.85
N VAL A 47 -4.01 -10.69 4.37
CA VAL A 47 -2.60 -10.71 3.87
C VAL A 47 -2.43 -11.50 2.58
N HIS A 48 -3.35 -12.41 2.28
CA HIS A 48 -3.36 -13.20 1.05
C HIS A 48 -4.57 -12.86 0.19
N GLY A 49 -4.44 -13.11 -1.12
CA GLY A 49 -5.50 -12.83 -2.09
C GLY A 49 -5.55 -11.38 -2.53
N GLY A 50 -6.65 -11.05 -3.22
CA GLY A 50 -6.86 -9.78 -3.91
C GLY A 50 -6.31 -9.75 -5.34
N PRO A 51 -6.57 -8.67 -6.09
CA PRO A 51 -6.40 -8.65 -7.54
C PRO A 51 -4.95 -8.84 -8.00
N HIS A 52 -3.98 -8.45 -7.16
CA HIS A 52 -2.55 -8.62 -7.46
C HIS A 52 -1.99 -9.98 -7.02
N ARG A 53 -2.75 -10.79 -6.28
CA ARG A 53 -2.30 -12.10 -5.76
C ARG A 53 -3.36 -13.17 -6.00
N ALA A 54 -4.04 -13.07 -7.14
CA ALA A 54 -5.15 -13.94 -7.50
C ALA A 54 -4.69 -15.39 -7.72
N VAL A 55 -3.51 -15.59 -8.30
CA VAL A 55 -3.01 -16.94 -8.61
C VAL A 55 -1.60 -17.12 -8.05
N ALA A 56 -1.41 -18.09 -7.17
CA ALA A 56 -0.08 -18.54 -6.75
C ALA A 56 0.44 -19.65 -7.68
N LEU A 57 1.68 -19.53 -8.15
CA LEU A 57 2.33 -20.41 -9.11
C LEU A 57 3.58 -21.04 -8.50
N PHE A 58 3.79 -22.34 -8.72
CA PHE A 58 5.04 -23.00 -8.36
C PHE A 58 5.48 -24.04 -9.39
N ALA A 59 6.74 -24.00 -9.79
CA ALA A 59 7.29 -24.96 -10.74
C ALA A 59 7.56 -26.31 -10.05
N ILE A 60 7.22 -27.42 -10.71
CA ILE A 60 7.48 -28.77 -10.20
C ILE A 60 8.98 -28.99 -10.05
N GLU A 61 9.80 -28.41 -10.93
CA GLU A 61 11.25 -28.48 -10.89
C GLU A 61 11.80 -27.93 -9.56
N ALA A 62 11.22 -26.83 -9.06
CA ALA A 62 11.55 -26.27 -7.76
C ALA A 62 11.07 -27.16 -6.61
N ILE A 63 9.83 -27.67 -6.67
CA ILE A 63 9.31 -28.61 -5.67
C ILE A 63 10.22 -29.84 -5.55
N GLU A 64 10.69 -30.39 -6.67
CA GLU A 64 11.56 -31.57 -6.71
C GLU A 64 12.94 -31.29 -6.11
N ARG A 65 13.53 -30.12 -6.38
CA ARG A 65 14.79 -29.71 -5.74
C ARG A 65 14.64 -29.57 -4.23
N VAL A 66 13.58 -28.91 -3.77
CA VAL A 66 13.31 -28.74 -2.33
C VAL A 66 13.00 -30.09 -1.67
N ARG A 67 12.31 -31.00 -2.36
CA ARG A 67 12.07 -32.37 -1.89
C ARG A 67 13.36 -33.19 -1.80
N ALA A 68 14.29 -33.00 -2.73
CA ALA A 68 15.59 -33.68 -2.72
C ALA A 68 16.45 -33.27 -1.51
N ASP A 69 16.23 -32.07 -0.94
CA ASP A 69 16.84 -31.64 0.32
C ASP A 69 16.22 -32.35 1.56
N GLY A 70 15.23 -33.22 1.36
CA GLY A 70 14.57 -34.00 2.42
C GLY A 70 13.30 -33.36 2.99
N HIS A 71 12.85 -32.24 2.42
CA HIS A 71 11.58 -31.61 2.82
C HIS A 71 10.37 -32.41 2.35
N ILE A 72 9.28 -32.40 3.13
CA ILE A 72 8.04 -33.14 2.81
C ILE A 72 7.11 -32.32 1.89
N ILE A 73 7.70 -31.70 0.87
CA ILE A 73 7.01 -30.81 -0.06
C ILE A 73 6.48 -31.57 -1.28
N GLY A 74 5.33 -31.15 -1.78
CA GLY A 74 4.69 -31.64 -3.00
C GLY A 74 3.71 -30.62 -3.59
N PRO A 75 3.06 -30.92 -4.72
CA PRO A 75 2.02 -30.08 -5.29
C PRO A 75 0.94 -29.71 -4.26
N GLY A 76 0.59 -28.43 -4.18
CA GLY A 76 -0.42 -27.84 -3.29
C GLY A 76 0.00 -27.72 -1.81
N THR A 77 1.09 -28.37 -1.39
CA THR A 77 1.50 -28.43 0.02
C THR A 77 1.91 -27.08 0.59
N VAL A 78 2.38 -26.17 -0.26
CA VAL A 78 2.78 -24.81 0.11
C VAL A 78 1.81 -23.77 -0.45
N GLY A 79 0.57 -24.19 -0.78
CA GLY A 79 -0.53 -23.28 -1.07
C GLY A 79 -0.53 -22.67 -2.47
N GLU A 80 0.29 -23.16 -3.41
CA GLU A 80 0.19 -22.70 -4.80
C GLU A 80 -1.12 -23.18 -5.44
N ASN A 81 -1.71 -22.32 -6.28
CA ASN A 81 -2.91 -22.66 -7.04
C ASN A 81 -2.58 -23.47 -8.29
N LEU A 82 -1.51 -23.12 -9.00
CA LEU A 82 -1.09 -23.87 -10.18
C LEU A 82 0.32 -24.40 -9.96
N THR A 83 0.44 -25.73 -9.93
CA THR A 83 1.75 -26.38 -10.06
C THR A 83 2.06 -26.50 -11.54
N THR A 84 3.18 -25.93 -11.99
CA THR A 84 3.53 -25.81 -13.41
C THR A 84 4.80 -26.60 -13.74
N SER A 85 5.06 -26.86 -15.03
CA SER A 85 6.31 -27.44 -15.49
C SER A 85 6.84 -26.74 -16.74
N GLY A 86 8.12 -26.88 -17.00
CA GLY A 86 8.82 -26.36 -18.18
C GLY A 86 9.30 -24.92 -18.01
N ILE A 87 8.64 -24.12 -17.17
CA ILE A 87 8.95 -22.70 -16.96
C ILE A 87 9.22 -22.44 -15.48
N GLU A 88 10.42 -21.96 -15.18
CA GLU A 88 10.82 -21.49 -13.85
C GLU A 88 10.29 -20.07 -13.61
N MET A 89 9.04 -19.97 -13.16
CA MET A 89 8.30 -18.71 -13.03
C MET A 89 9.05 -17.63 -12.23
N SER A 90 9.75 -18.04 -11.18
CA SER A 90 10.50 -17.17 -10.27
C SER A 90 11.76 -16.55 -10.87
N LEU A 91 12.23 -17.08 -12.00
CA LEU A 91 13.34 -16.50 -12.77
C LEU A 91 12.87 -15.50 -13.84
N LEU A 92 11.56 -15.37 -14.03
CA LEU A 92 10.97 -14.40 -14.95
C LEU A 92 10.76 -13.05 -14.25
N PRO A 93 10.91 -11.92 -14.96
CA PRO A 93 10.62 -10.60 -14.40
C PRO A 93 9.15 -10.44 -13.99
N VAL A 94 8.90 -9.69 -12.91
CA VAL A 94 7.56 -9.13 -12.62
C VAL A 94 7.07 -8.33 -13.84
N GLY A 95 5.80 -8.47 -14.19
CA GLY A 95 5.22 -7.96 -15.43
C GLY A 95 5.26 -8.93 -16.61
N THR A 96 5.89 -10.11 -16.45
CA THR A 96 5.84 -11.15 -17.48
C THR A 96 4.42 -11.68 -17.63
N ARG A 97 3.95 -11.77 -18.87
CA ARG A 97 2.62 -12.26 -19.20
C ARG A 97 2.66 -13.72 -19.62
N LEU A 98 1.66 -14.47 -19.23
CA LEU A 98 1.52 -15.90 -19.51
C LEU A 98 0.12 -16.16 -20.09
N THR A 99 0.03 -16.91 -21.18
CA THR A 99 -1.24 -17.56 -21.55
C THR A 99 -1.31 -18.94 -20.93
N ILE A 100 -2.46 -19.33 -20.43
CA ILE A 100 -2.75 -20.69 -19.96
C ILE A 100 -4.01 -21.19 -20.65
N GLY A 101 -3.90 -22.32 -21.35
CA GLY A 101 -5.02 -22.84 -22.13
C GLY A 101 -5.40 -21.88 -23.26
N GLU A 102 -6.70 -21.72 -23.48
CA GLU A 102 -7.26 -20.89 -24.56
C GLU A 102 -7.56 -19.46 -24.10
N ASP A 103 -8.08 -19.30 -22.88
CA ASP A 103 -8.71 -18.04 -22.45
C ASP A 103 -7.89 -17.25 -21.43
N VAL A 104 -7.13 -17.94 -20.57
CA VAL A 104 -6.55 -17.29 -19.37
C VAL A 104 -5.26 -16.56 -19.71
N VAL A 105 -5.20 -15.30 -19.33
CA VAL A 105 -3.98 -14.49 -19.39
C VAL A 105 -3.63 -14.02 -17.99
N LEU A 106 -2.43 -14.39 -17.53
CA LEU A 106 -1.87 -13.96 -16.25
C LEU A 106 -0.72 -12.98 -16.46
N GLU A 107 -0.46 -12.16 -15.45
CA GLU A 107 0.75 -11.35 -15.36
C GLU A 107 1.40 -11.56 -13.99
N LEU A 108 2.67 -11.97 -13.98
CA LEU A 108 3.44 -12.12 -12.74
C LEU A 108 3.51 -10.79 -12.00
N SER A 109 3.08 -10.77 -10.76
CA SER A 109 2.86 -9.52 -10.00
C SER A 109 3.89 -9.32 -8.90
N ALA A 110 4.24 -10.38 -8.17
CA ALA A 110 5.20 -10.35 -7.08
C ALA A 110 5.68 -11.76 -6.70
N PRO A 111 6.83 -11.88 -6.01
CA PRO A 111 7.19 -13.13 -5.33
C PRO A 111 6.16 -13.52 -4.26
N ASP A 112 5.83 -14.81 -4.18
CA ASP A 112 5.00 -15.38 -3.11
C ASP A 112 5.90 -15.91 -1.99
N GLY A 113 6.21 -15.02 -1.05
CA GLY A 113 7.14 -15.25 0.05
C GLY A 113 6.67 -16.34 1.02
N PRO A 114 7.59 -17.04 1.69
CA PRO A 114 7.25 -18.08 2.67
C PRO A 114 6.50 -17.49 3.87
N CYS A 115 5.59 -18.27 4.44
CA CYS A 115 4.82 -17.91 5.63
C CYS A 115 4.93 -18.97 6.74
N ASP A 116 4.42 -18.65 7.94
CA ASP A 116 4.46 -19.56 9.09
C ASP A 116 3.52 -20.75 8.94
N VAL A 117 2.45 -20.60 8.15
CA VAL A 117 1.44 -21.65 7.91
C VAL A 117 2.09 -22.90 7.28
N ILE A 118 3.08 -22.70 6.39
CA ILE A 118 3.75 -23.78 5.65
C ILE A 118 4.98 -24.34 6.37
N LYS A 119 5.36 -23.82 7.55
CA LYS A 119 6.64 -24.18 8.21
C LYS A 119 6.78 -25.68 8.48
N HIS A 120 5.67 -26.35 8.74
CA HIS A 120 5.63 -27.79 9.06
C HIS A 120 6.11 -28.68 7.90
N VAL A 121 6.12 -28.16 6.67
CA VAL A 121 6.63 -28.84 5.46
C VAL A 121 8.17 -28.89 5.45
N PHE A 122 8.82 -27.95 6.13
CA PHE A 122 10.27 -27.74 6.07
C PHE A 122 10.98 -28.33 7.28
N ILE A 123 12.17 -28.91 7.04
CA ILE A 123 13.02 -29.47 8.08
C ILE A 123 13.38 -28.33 9.05
N GLY A 124 13.11 -28.54 10.34
CA GLY A 124 13.35 -27.54 11.37
C GLY A 124 12.50 -26.28 11.25
N GLY A 125 11.39 -26.31 10.49
CA GLY A 125 10.49 -25.16 10.35
C GLY A 125 11.01 -24.04 9.46
N LYS A 126 12.09 -24.26 8.70
CA LYS A 126 12.79 -23.21 7.94
C LYS A 126 12.18 -22.97 6.55
N SER A 127 10.98 -22.38 6.51
CA SER A 127 10.29 -22.05 5.23
C SER A 127 11.05 -21.05 4.35
N GLY A 128 12.04 -20.34 4.90
CA GLY A 128 12.98 -19.49 4.13
C GLY A 128 13.71 -20.21 2.98
N ARG A 129 13.69 -21.55 2.94
CA ARG A 129 14.23 -22.37 1.84
C ARG A 129 13.59 -22.06 0.47
N ILE A 130 12.33 -21.61 0.45
CA ILE A 130 11.64 -21.21 -0.80
C ILE A 130 11.53 -19.68 -0.94
N SER A 131 12.37 -18.92 -0.22
CA SER A 131 12.43 -17.47 -0.35
C SER A 131 13.20 -17.07 -1.59
N ILE A 132 12.64 -16.15 -2.38
CA ILE A 132 13.30 -15.62 -3.58
C ILE A 132 14.61 -14.89 -3.28
N LEU A 133 14.75 -14.38 -2.06
CA LEU A 133 15.95 -13.67 -1.61
C LEU A 133 17.12 -14.62 -1.35
N VAL A 134 16.85 -15.90 -1.10
CA VAL A 134 17.86 -16.91 -0.75
C VAL A 134 18.02 -17.94 -1.87
N HIS A 135 16.91 -18.38 -2.45
CA HIS A 135 16.82 -19.42 -3.48
C HIS A 135 15.91 -18.94 -4.63
N PRO A 136 16.39 -18.04 -5.51
CA PRO A 136 15.55 -17.40 -6.52
C PRO A 136 14.89 -18.39 -7.48
N GLY A 137 15.54 -19.52 -7.80
CA GLY A 137 14.95 -20.58 -8.63
C GLY A 137 13.94 -21.48 -7.93
N ASP A 138 13.84 -21.43 -6.59
CA ASP A 138 13.01 -22.37 -5.81
C ASP A 138 11.82 -21.67 -5.14
N SER A 139 11.36 -20.58 -5.74
CA SER A 139 10.38 -19.68 -5.15
C SER A 139 9.05 -19.71 -5.88
N ARG A 140 7.97 -19.46 -5.14
CA ARG A 140 6.62 -19.25 -5.68
C ARG A 140 6.47 -17.83 -6.22
N MET A 141 5.55 -17.66 -7.16
CA MET A 141 5.18 -16.36 -7.71
C MET A 141 3.68 -16.14 -7.63
N TYR A 142 3.27 -14.93 -7.28
CA TYR A 142 1.91 -14.47 -7.52
C TYR A 142 1.74 -13.94 -8.94
N ALA A 143 0.53 -14.07 -9.45
CA ALA A 143 0.10 -13.44 -10.69
C ALA A 143 -1.29 -12.81 -10.53
N ARG A 144 -1.51 -11.72 -11.27
CA ARG A 144 -2.84 -11.12 -11.48
C ARG A 144 -3.47 -11.65 -12.75
N VAL A 145 -4.79 -11.65 -12.80
CA VAL A 145 -5.57 -12.12 -13.95
C VAL A 145 -5.87 -10.93 -14.87
N LEU A 146 -5.39 -11.01 -16.12
CA LEU A 146 -5.68 -10.05 -17.18
C LEU A 146 -6.87 -10.49 -18.05
N ALA A 147 -7.05 -11.80 -18.21
CA ALA A 147 -8.23 -12.39 -18.84
C ALA A 147 -8.66 -13.61 -18.01
N GLU A 148 -9.91 -13.58 -17.54
CA GLU A 148 -10.51 -14.66 -16.79
C GLU A 148 -10.87 -15.84 -17.70
N GLY A 149 -10.95 -17.04 -17.12
CA GLY A 149 -11.28 -18.23 -17.89
C GLY A 149 -11.09 -19.50 -17.09
N ARG A 150 -11.21 -20.65 -17.75
CA ARG A 150 -11.07 -21.95 -17.11
C ARG A 150 -9.68 -22.54 -17.37
N VAL A 151 -9.02 -23.00 -16.31
CA VAL A 151 -7.75 -23.73 -16.38
C VAL A 151 -7.98 -25.19 -16.03
N ARG A 152 -7.31 -26.08 -16.76
CA ARG A 152 -7.34 -27.53 -16.59
C ARG A 152 -5.94 -28.09 -16.44
N THR A 153 -5.85 -29.24 -15.77
CA THR A 153 -4.62 -30.04 -15.79
C THR A 153 -4.25 -30.38 -17.23
N GLY A 154 -2.98 -30.16 -17.61
CA GLY A 154 -2.45 -30.40 -18.94
C GLY A 154 -2.42 -29.17 -19.86
N ASP A 155 -3.09 -28.08 -19.48
CA ASP A 155 -3.16 -26.86 -20.30
C ASP A 155 -1.76 -26.32 -20.60
N PRO A 156 -1.49 -25.90 -21.86
CA PRO A 156 -0.22 -25.32 -22.23
C PRO A 156 -0.04 -23.94 -21.58
N ILE A 157 1.18 -23.63 -21.20
CA ILE A 157 1.61 -22.32 -20.74
C ILE A 157 2.58 -21.74 -21.75
N ARG A 158 2.40 -20.48 -22.14
CA ARG A 158 3.34 -19.77 -23.00
C ARG A 158 3.66 -18.39 -22.45
N VAL A 159 4.94 -18.03 -22.48
CA VAL A 159 5.39 -16.67 -22.17
C VAL A 159 5.02 -15.75 -23.32
N LEU A 160 4.34 -14.66 -23.00
CA LEU A 160 4.00 -13.60 -23.94
C LEU A 160 5.06 -12.49 -23.92
N PRO A 161 5.16 -11.69 -25.00
CA PRO A 161 5.91 -10.45 -24.98
C PRO A 161 5.46 -9.54 -23.82
N PRO A 162 6.38 -8.75 -23.22
CA PRO A 162 6.01 -7.78 -22.20
C PRO A 162 4.89 -6.86 -22.69
N ALA A 163 3.92 -6.57 -21.82
CA ALA A 163 2.95 -5.51 -22.12
C ALA A 163 3.65 -4.14 -22.06
N PRO A 164 3.47 -3.27 -23.07
CA PRO A 164 4.09 -1.95 -23.09
C PRO A 164 3.60 -1.03 -21.95
N ASP A 165 2.46 -1.36 -21.35
CA ASP A 165 1.75 -0.65 -20.29
C ASP A 165 1.62 -1.47 -18.99
N SER A 166 2.48 -2.48 -18.79
CA SER A 166 2.45 -3.28 -17.56
C SER A 166 2.61 -2.42 -16.32
N ALA A 167 1.61 -2.44 -15.45
CA ALA A 167 1.60 -1.74 -14.17
C ALA A 167 2.11 -2.62 -13.01
N ALA A 168 2.58 -3.85 -13.25
CA ALA A 168 2.93 -4.78 -12.17
C ALA A 168 3.99 -4.23 -11.20
N LEU A 169 5.06 -3.63 -11.74
CA LEU A 169 6.09 -2.98 -10.92
C LEU A 169 5.55 -1.74 -10.17
N LEU A 170 4.66 -0.99 -10.81
CA LEU A 170 4.00 0.16 -10.17
C LEU A 170 3.14 -0.31 -8.99
N HIS A 171 2.35 -1.38 -9.14
CA HIS A 171 1.53 -1.90 -8.05
C HIS A 171 2.34 -2.32 -6.82
N GLY A 172 3.49 -2.98 -7.01
CA GLY A 172 4.40 -3.30 -5.91
C GLY A 172 4.97 -2.04 -5.23
N GLN A 173 5.20 -0.95 -5.97
CA GLN A 173 5.54 0.34 -5.38
C GLN A 173 4.35 0.93 -4.63
N LEU A 174 3.14 0.91 -5.20
CA LEU A 174 1.93 1.39 -4.55
C LEU A 174 1.64 0.64 -3.24
N ASP A 175 1.91 -0.67 -3.16
CA ASP A 175 1.72 -1.44 -1.92
C ASP A 175 2.59 -0.88 -0.78
N LEU A 176 3.85 -0.57 -1.07
CA LEU A 176 4.74 0.08 -0.11
C LEU A 176 4.21 1.47 0.28
N LEU A 177 3.81 2.28 -0.68
CA LEU A 177 3.38 3.66 -0.45
C LEU A 177 2.08 3.73 0.34
N ASP A 178 1.08 2.92 -0.03
CA ASP A 178 -0.16 2.77 0.71
C ASP A 178 0.11 2.31 2.14
N SER A 179 1.04 1.36 2.35
CA SER A 179 1.38 0.91 3.71
C SER A 179 1.95 2.01 4.58
N VAL A 180 2.78 2.91 4.02
CA VAL A 180 3.42 4.00 4.78
C VAL A 180 2.39 5.04 5.18
N GLU A 181 1.53 5.45 4.24
CA GLU A 181 0.49 6.42 4.56
C GLU A 181 -0.54 5.82 5.52
N ARG A 182 -1.01 4.60 5.27
CA ARG A 182 -1.93 3.90 6.16
C ARG A 182 -1.38 3.80 7.58
N ASP A 183 -0.10 3.45 7.74
CA ASP A 183 0.54 3.38 9.06
C ASP A 183 0.55 4.75 9.77
N ALA A 184 0.64 5.87 9.02
CA ALA A 184 0.53 7.21 9.57
C ALA A 184 -0.91 7.51 10.09
N TRP A 185 -1.93 7.19 9.28
CA TRP A 185 -3.33 7.32 9.69
C TRP A 185 -3.68 6.43 10.89
N LEU A 186 -3.19 5.19 10.88
CA LEU A 186 -3.36 4.26 12.00
C LEU A 186 -2.73 4.81 13.28
N ALA A 187 -1.52 5.38 13.21
CA ALA A 187 -0.88 6.03 14.35
C ALA A 187 -1.71 7.23 14.87
N MET A 188 -2.29 8.04 13.98
CA MET A 188 -3.21 9.12 14.34
C MET A 188 -4.48 8.61 15.03
N TRP A 189 -5.12 7.56 14.51
CA TRP A 189 -6.30 6.96 15.12
C TRP A 189 -6.00 6.33 16.49
N GLN A 190 -4.84 5.66 16.62
CA GLN A 190 -4.37 5.12 17.89
C GLN A 190 -4.08 6.23 18.92
N ALA A 191 -3.50 7.36 18.48
CA ALA A 191 -3.32 8.53 19.32
C ALA A 191 -4.66 9.12 19.78
N ALA A 192 -5.65 9.20 18.88
CA ALA A 192 -7.00 9.65 19.21
C ALA A 192 -7.67 8.74 20.26
N ALA A 193 -7.61 7.41 20.08
CA ALA A 193 -8.11 6.45 21.06
C ALA A 193 -7.39 6.56 22.41
N THR A 194 -6.06 6.75 22.39
CA THR A 194 -5.25 6.96 23.60
C THR A 194 -5.62 8.26 24.32
N ALA A 195 -6.03 9.30 23.57
CA ALA A 195 -6.54 10.55 24.11
C ALA A 195 -7.97 10.43 24.68
N GLY A 196 -8.62 9.27 24.56
CA GLY A 196 -9.96 9.02 25.09
C GLY A 196 -11.10 9.31 24.11
N LEU A 197 -10.81 9.55 22.83
CA LEU A 197 -11.83 9.70 21.79
C LEU A 197 -12.46 8.34 21.44
N ASP A 198 -13.77 8.31 21.18
CA ASP A 198 -14.47 7.11 20.70
C ASP A 198 -14.08 6.84 19.24
N VAL A 199 -13.04 6.03 19.06
CA VAL A 199 -12.52 5.59 17.77
C VAL A 199 -12.40 4.08 17.78
N ARG A 200 -13.18 3.42 16.92
CA ARG A 200 -13.14 1.97 16.71
C ARG A 200 -12.15 1.68 15.59
N ILE A 201 -11.13 0.86 15.86
CA ILE A 201 -10.01 0.64 14.95
C ILE A 201 -9.95 -0.84 14.56
N ILE A 202 -9.81 -1.10 13.27
CA ILE A 202 -9.38 -2.38 12.71
C ILE A 202 -7.94 -2.23 12.24
N ASP A 203 -7.08 -3.15 12.64
CA ASP A 203 -5.69 -3.29 12.16
C ASP A 203 -5.42 -4.78 11.90
N ARG A 204 -5.41 -5.16 10.63
CA ARG A 204 -5.23 -6.54 10.16
C ARG A 204 -4.15 -6.63 9.09
N GLY A 205 -3.06 -5.89 9.22
CA GLY A 205 -1.93 -6.01 8.30
C GLY A 205 -2.09 -5.16 7.05
N GLU A 206 -2.85 -5.59 6.03
CA GLU A 206 -3.14 -4.75 4.85
C GLU A 206 -4.36 -3.86 5.01
N LEU A 207 -5.34 -4.32 5.80
CA LEU A 207 -6.52 -3.57 6.21
C LEU A 207 -6.21 -2.72 7.45
N ALA A 208 -6.45 -1.42 7.35
CA ALA A 208 -6.63 -0.58 8.52
C ALA A 208 -7.84 0.33 8.32
N ALA A 209 -8.71 0.38 9.32
CA ALA A 209 -9.90 1.21 9.27
C ALA A 209 -10.17 1.84 10.63
N ALA A 210 -10.77 3.03 10.63
CA ALA A 210 -11.29 3.66 11.83
C ALA A 210 -12.69 4.19 11.60
N ALA A 211 -13.52 4.13 12.64
CA ALA A 211 -14.84 4.75 12.70
C ALA A 211 -14.99 5.52 14.01
N ALA A 212 -15.35 6.79 13.92
CA ALA A 212 -15.51 7.70 15.04
C ALA A 212 -16.83 8.47 14.90
N PRO A 213 -17.94 7.99 15.50
CA PRO A 213 -19.27 8.57 15.28
C PRO A 213 -19.40 10.03 15.71
N GLY A 214 -18.57 10.49 16.65
CA GLY A 214 -18.54 11.88 17.11
C GLY A 214 -17.72 12.83 16.22
N LEU A 215 -17.01 12.33 15.22
CA LEU A 215 -16.07 13.09 14.39
C LEU A 215 -16.42 12.90 12.92
N PRO A 216 -17.29 13.73 12.33
CA PRO A 216 -17.75 13.53 10.96
C PRO A 216 -16.64 13.70 9.92
N GLY A 217 -16.82 13.08 8.76
CA GLY A 217 -15.91 13.19 7.62
C GLY A 217 -14.85 12.09 7.56
N SER A 218 -14.04 12.14 6.51
CA SER A 218 -13.14 11.04 6.14
C SER A 218 -11.84 10.98 6.93
N ILE A 219 -11.57 11.91 7.86
CA ILE A 219 -10.32 11.92 8.65
C ILE A 219 -10.34 10.80 9.70
N PHE A 220 -11.45 10.63 10.41
CA PHE A 220 -11.62 9.63 11.47
C PHE A 220 -12.59 8.49 11.11
N ASN A 221 -13.17 8.53 9.90
CA ASN A 221 -14.04 7.47 9.37
C ASN A 221 -13.50 6.99 8.02
N ARG A 222 -12.45 6.19 8.01
CA ARG A 222 -11.75 5.83 6.77
C ARG A 222 -11.19 4.42 6.83
N ALA A 223 -11.14 3.76 5.68
CA ALA A 223 -10.58 2.44 5.52
C ALA A 223 -9.57 2.38 4.37
N TYR A 224 -8.42 1.77 4.62
CA TYR A 224 -7.40 1.40 3.64
C TYR A 224 -7.44 -0.10 3.37
N GLY A 225 -6.87 -0.54 2.25
CA GLY A 225 -6.72 -1.95 1.89
C GLY A 225 -7.54 -2.37 0.67
N MET A 226 -8.42 -1.53 0.14
CA MET A 226 -9.32 -1.92 -0.95
C MET A 226 -8.63 -2.19 -2.29
N ARG A 227 -7.43 -1.64 -2.51
CA ARG A 227 -6.65 -2.01 -3.69
C ARG A 227 -6.02 -3.40 -3.53
N GLN A 228 -5.55 -3.72 -2.33
CA GLN A 228 -4.78 -4.93 -2.06
C GLN A 228 -5.68 -6.14 -1.80
N ILE A 229 -6.73 -5.95 -1.00
CA ILE A 229 -7.60 -7.00 -0.46
C ILE A 229 -9.06 -6.52 -0.44
N PRO A 230 -9.68 -6.21 -1.60
CA PRO A 230 -11.08 -5.77 -1.66
C PRO A 230 -12.08 -6.80 -1.11
N ILE A 231 -11.66 -8.05 -0.90
CA ILE A 231 -12.45 -9.12 -0.30
C ILE A 231 -12.90 -8.80 1.14
N VAL A 232 -12.20 -7.91 1.86
CA VAL A 232 -12.54 -7.52 3.24
C VAL A 232 -13.58 -6.40 3.33
N LEU A 233 -14.21 -6.04 2.20
CA LEU A 233 -15.19 -4.95 2.15
C LEU A 233 -16.34 -5.13 3.16
N SER A 234 -16.84 -6.35 3.34
CA SER A 234 -17.94 -6.63 4.27
C SER A 234 -17.57 -6.32 5.73
N GLU A 235 -16.32 -6.56 6.14
CA GLU A 235 -15.82 -6.21 7.48
C GLU A 235 -15.76 -4.68 7.67
N ILE A 236 -15.39 -3.94 6.62
CA ILE A 236 -15.39 -2.48 6.64
C ILE A 236 -16.81 -1.93 6.73
N GLU A 237 -17.75 -2.50 5.95
CA GLU A 237 -19.16 -2.12 6.02
C GLU A 237 -19.75 -2.38 7.40
N GLU A 238 -19.41 -3.51 8.03
CA GLU A 238 -19.84 -3.85 9.39
C GLU A 238 -19.29 -2.86 10.42
N LEU A 239 -18.01 -2.47 10.33
CA LEU A 239 -17.41 -1.44 11.20
C LEU A 239 -18.24 -0.14 11.19
N PHE A 240 -18.54 0.37 9.99
CA PHE A 240 -19.28 1.63 9.84
C PHE A 240 -20.75 1.52 10.22
N ARG A 241 -21.38 0.36 9.95
CA ARG A 241 -22.75 0.04 10.39
C ARG A 241 -22.87 0.02 11.90
N ASP A 242 -21.96 -0.67 12.58
CA ASP A 242 -21.92 -0.76 14.03
C ASP A 242 -21.64 0.59 14.68
N ALA A 243 -20.77 1.39 14.06
CA ALA A 243 -20.48 2.75 14.51
C ALA A 243 -21.60 3.75 14.19
N ARG A 244 -22.54 3.39 13.30
CA ARG A 244 -23.61 4.27 12.80
C ARG A 244 -23.06 5.58 12.25
N THR A 245 -21.97 5.49 11.48
CA THR A 245 -21.29 6.63 10.89
C THR A 245 -20.99 6.34 9.43
N THR A 246 -21.01 7.37 8.59
CA THR A 246 -20.54 7.26 7.21
C THR A 246 -19.04 6.98 7.22
N GLY A 247 -18.60 6.03 6.39
CA GLY A 247 -17.21 5.71 6.16
C GLY A 247 -16.74 6.07 4.76
N TRP A 248 -15.42 6.11 4.57
CA TRP A 248 -14.79 6.30 3.26
C TRP A 248 -13.70 5.27 3.02
N ALA A 249 -13.88 4.44 2.01
CA ALA A 249 -12.90 3.45 1.58
C ALA A 249 -11.91 4.07 0.58
N VAL A 250 -10.61 3.85 0.77
CA VAL A 250 -9.55 4.35 -0.11
C VAL A 250 -9.24 3.28 -1.16
N ALA A 251 -9.41 3.62 -2.45
CA ALA A 251 -9.10 2.73 -3.57
C ALA A 251 -8.61 3.51 -4.80
N GLY A 252 -8.23 2.79 -5.86
CA GLY A 252 -7.82 3.39 -7.12
C GLY A 252 -8.96 4.06 -7.85
N ALA A 253 -8.73 5.27 -8.35
CA ALA A 253 -9.75 5.97 -9.14
C ALA A 253 -10.07 5.24 -10.45
N ASP A 254 -9.10 4.50 -10.99
CA ASP A 254 -9.17 3.65 -12.18
C ASP A 254 -9.58 2.20 -11.88
N ASP A 255 -9.59 1.81 -10.60
CA ASP A 255 -9.94 0.47 -10.16
C ASP A 255 -10.85 0.53 -8.91
N PRO A 256 -12.16 0.84 -9.11
CA PRO A 256 -13.09 1.01 -8.02
C PRO A 256 -13.26 -0.29 -7.21
N PRO A 257 -13.46 -0.16 -5.89
CA PRO A 257 -13.48 -1.30 -4.97
C PRO A 257 -14.71 -2.21 -5.13
N TRP A 258 -15.82 -1.69 -5.69
CA TRP A 258 -17.01 -2.46 -6.03
C TRP A 258 -17.71 -1.89 -7.29
N PRO A 259 -18.59 -2.67 -7.95
CA PRO A 259 -19.34 -2.18 -9.09
C PRO A 259 -20.19 -0.95 -8.77
N ALA A 260 -20.20 0.03 -9.68
CA ALA A 260 -20.92 1.30 -9.54
C ALA A 260 -20.47 2.21 -8.37
N ALA A 261 -19.32 1.92 -7.74
CA ALA A 261 -18.74 2.82 -6.74
C ALA A 261 -18.43 4.20 -7.38
N ILE A 262 -18.88 5.26 -6.73
CA ILE A 262 -18.64 6.64 -7.19
C ILE A 262 -17.41 7.17 -6.46
N ALA A 263 -16.40 7.57 -7.24
CA ALA A 263 -15.22 8.21 -6.71
C ALA A 263 -15.55 9.61 -6.19
N GLU A 264 -15.28 9.85 -4.91
CA GLU A 264 -15.26 11.15 -4.26
C GLU A 264 -13.81 11.60 -4.06
N GLU A 265 -13.57 12.92 -4.09
CA GLU A 265 -12.30 13.53 -3.72
C GLU A 265 -11.06 12.84 -4.36
N PRO A 266 -10.88 12.92 -5.70
CA PRO A 266 -9.72 12.31 -6.32
C PRO A 266 -8.42 12.99 -5.86
N HIS A 267 -7.47 12.16 -5.42
CA HIS A 267 -6.15 12.60 -4.97
C HIS A 267 -5.06 11.96 -5.85
N SER A 268 -4.13 12.79 -6.33
CA SER A 268 -2.92 12.30 -6.97
C SER A 268 -1.92 11.80 -5.91
N VAL A 269 -1.32 10.65 -6.20
CA VAL A 269 -0.23 10.06 -5.40
C VAL A 269 1.08 10.42 -6.06
N HIS A 270 1.96 11.09 -5.32
CA HIS A 270 3.24 11.62 -5.79
C HIS A 270 4.41 10.95 -5.09
N VAL A 271 5.45 10.62 -5.85
CA VAL A 271 6.67 9.99 -5.36
C VAL A 271 7.90 10.67 -5.93
N GLY A 272 8.91 10.88 -5.10
CA GLY A 272 10.21 11.39 -5.52
C GLY A 272 11.35 10.61 -4.86
N ASP A 273 12.46 10.45 -5.57
CA ASP A 273 13.72 10.06 -4.94
C ASP A 273 14.24 11.24 -4.09
N ILE A 274 14.71 10.95 -2.88
CA ILE A 274 15.15 12.00 -1.96
C ILE A 274 16.31 12.81 -2.53
N ASP A 275 17.24 12.18 -3.24
CA ASP A 275 18.42 12.88 -3.77
C ASP A 275 18.01 13.89 -4.85
N ASP A 276 17.07 13.50 -5.72
CA ASP A 276 16.50 14.39 -6.73
C ASP A 276 15.75 15.57 -6.10
N VAL A 277 14.94 15.29 -5.08
CA VAL A 277 14.18 16.33 -4.37
C VAL A 277 15.11 17.32 -3.66
N LEU A 278 16.19 16.82 -3.06
CA LEU A 278 17.20 17.66 -2.42
C LEU A 278 18.00 18.49 -3.43
N ALA A 279 18.34 17.92 -4.58
CA ALA A 279 18.99 18.65 -5.67
C ALA A 279 18.08 19.79 -6.17
N ARG A 280 16.78 19.52 -6.38
CA ARG A 280 15.78 20.53 -6.75
C ARG A 280 15.63 21.60 -5.67
N ALA A 281 15.58 21.21 -4.40
CA ALA A 281 15.49 22.13 -3.27
C ALA A 281 16.71 23.07 -3.19
N GLY A 282 17.91 22.57 -3.50
CA GLY A 282 19.14 23.38 -3.51
C GLY A 282 19.14 24.50 -4.55
N THR A 283 18.40 24.35 -5.65
CA THR A 283 18.28 25.37 -6.71
C THR A 283 16.99 26.18 -6.66
N THR A 284 16.01 25.76 -5.86
CA THR A 284 14.71 26.44 -5.79
C THR A 284 14.83 27.70 -4.94
N PRO A 285 14.44 28.89 -5.46
CA PRO A 285 14.50 30.12 -4.68
C PRO A 285 13.69 30.01 -3.39
N ARG A 286 14.33 30.38 -2.28
CA ARG A 286 13.69 30.48 -0.96
C ARG A 286 13.33 31.93 -0.68
N PRO A 287 12.22 32.20 0.01
CA PRO A 287 11.89 33.55 0.45
C PRO A 287 12.95 34.05 1.43
N ASP A 288 13.39 35.30 1.26
CA ASP A 288 14.21 35.97 2.26
C ASP A 288 13.44 36.06 3.59
N GLY A 289 14.14 35.92 4.72
CA GLY A 289 13.53 35.94 6.04
C GLY A 289 12.73 34.68 6.41
N LEU A 290 12.76 33.62 5.59
CA LEU A 290 12.10 32.34 5.90
C LEU A 290 12.97 31.45 6.80
N GLU A 291 12.47 31.18 8.00
CA GLU A 291 13.02 30.22 8.95
C GLU A 291 12.11 28.98 9.02
N ILE A 292 12.71 27.81 9.19
CA ILE A 292 11.98 26.55 9.37
C ILE A 292 12.63 25.83 10.54
N ARG A 293 11.83 25.45 11.54
CA ARG A 293 12.30 24.78 12.76
C ARG A 293 11.43 23.56 13.09
N PRO A 294 12.00 22.54 13.76
CA PRO A 294 11.20 21.50 14.37
C PRO A 294 10.38 22.05 15.53
N VAL A 295 9.25 21.41 15.79
CA VAL A 295 8.47 21.59 17.03
C VAL A 295 9.17 20.85 18.16
N ASP A 296 9.26 21.46 19.33
CA ASP A 296 9.74 20.80 20.54
C ASP A 296 8.61 19.97 21.16
N PRO A 297 8.69 18.62 21.16
CA PRO A 297 7.65 17.77 21.72
C PRO A 297 7.56 17.83 23.25
N ASP A 298 8.57 18.39 23.92
CA ASP A 298 8.61 18.61 25.35
C ASP A 298 8.07 20.00 25.76
N ASP A 299 7.93 20.94 24.83
CA ASP A 299 7.24 22.21 25.05
C ASP A 299 5.76 22.13 24.62
N ARG A 300 4.87 22.02 25.62
CA ARG A 300 3.43 21.98 25.39
C ARG A 300 2.92 23.18 24.59
N ARG A 301 3.47 24.37 24.80
CA ARG A 301 3.01 25.58 24.09
C ARG A 301 3.41 25.55 22.63
N ASP A 302 4.59 25.01 22.32
CA ASP A 302 5.07 24.87 20.95
C ASP A 302 4.24 23.84 20.17
N VAL A 303 3.89 22.73 20.83
CA VAL A 303 2.96 21.73 20.28
C VAL A 303 1.58 22.33 20.04
N ASP A 304 0.98 22.97 21.04
CA ASP A 304 -0.36 23.59 20.90
C ASP A 304 -0.37 24.65 19.78
N HIS A 305 0.70 25.44 19.67
CA HIS A 305 0.85 26.45 18.62
C HIS A 305 0.97 25.84 17.22
N TRP A 306 1.71 24.74 17.06
CA TRP A 306 1.72 23.99 15.79
C TRP A 306 0.33 23.48 15.42
N ILE A 307 -0.43 22.95 16.38
CA ILE A 307 -1.80 22.45 16.17
C ILE A 307 -2.72 23.60 15.73
N ASP A 308 -2.67 24.75 16.40
CA ASP A 308 -3.47 25.92 16.04
C ASP A 308 -3.15 26.42 14.62
N LEU A 309 -1.86 26.46 14.26
CA LEU A 309 -1.42 26.84 12.92
C LEU A 309 -1.89 25.84 11.84
N PHE A 310 -1.81 24.54 12.15
CA PHE A 310 -2.30 23.46 11.31
C PHE A 310 -3.81 23.57 11.06
N MET A 311 -4.60 23.71 12.13
CA MET A 311 -6.06 23.83 12.05
C MET A 311 -6.48 25.09 11.29
N ALA A 312 -5.84 26.23 11.56
CA ALA A 312 -6.09 27.48 10.83
C ALA A 312 -5.81 27.33 9.33
N GLY A 313 -4.71 26.65 8.98
CA GLY A 313 -4.35 26.41 7.58
C GLY A 313 -5.36 25.57 6.81
N PHE A 314 -5.88 24.51 7.44
CA PHE A 314 -6.88 23.60 6.85
C PHE A 314 -8.33 24.01 7.11
N SER A 315 -8.57 25.10 7.84
CA SER A 315 -9.91 25.54 8.24
C SER A 315 -10.69 24.45 9.00
N ILE A 316 -10.02 23.74 9.91
CA ILE A 316 -10.63 22.73 10.77
C ILE A 316 -11.26 23.42 11.98
N ASP A 317 -12.54 23.17 12.23
CA ASP A 317 -13.29 23.74 13.34
C ASP A 317 -14.10 22.68 14.12
N GLY A 318 -14.84 23.15 15.13
CA GLY A 318 -15.78 22.33 15.91
C GLY A 318 -15.14 21.10 16.56
N PRO A 319 -15.87 19.96 16.61
CA PRO A 319 -15.38 18.73 17.23
C PRO A 319 -14.07 18.20 16.64
N GLY A 320 -13.81 18.46 15.36
CA GLY A 320 -12.56 18.07 14.71
C GLY A 320 -11.35 18.82 15.29
N ALA A 321 -11.49 20.13 15.52
CA ALA A 321 -10.44 20.93 16.14
C ALA A 321 -10.15 20.48 17.58
N ASP A 322 -11.21 20.16 18.34
CA ASP A 322 -11.05 19.68 19.72
C ASP A 322 -10.38 18.30 19.77
N ALA A 323 -10.64 17.42 18.81
CA ALA A 323 -9.94 16.15 18.68
C ALA A 323 -8.44 16.35 18.41
N TRP A 324 -8.07 17.25 17.48
CA TRP A 324 -6.67 17.56 17.17
C TRP A 324 -5.90 18.09 18.38
N ARG A 325 -6.50 18.96 19.20
CA ARG A 325 -5.88 19.45 20.45
C ARG A 325 -5.64 18.36 21.48
N GLN A 326 -6.51 17.35 21.52
CA GLN A 326 -6.38 16.21 22.44
C GLN A 326 -5.27 15.24 22.01
N LEU A 327 -5.20 14.90 20.72
CA LEU A 327 -4.25 13.90 20.21
C LEU A 327 -2.86 14.48 19.88
N GLY A 328 -2.75 15.78 19.59
CA GLY A 328 -1.50 16.42 19.17
C GLY A 328 -0.29 16.21 20.11
N PRO A 329 -0.42 16.28 21.45
CA PRO A 329 0.68 15.96 22.37
C PRO A 329 1.19 14.53 22.28
N ILE A 330 0.33 13.59 21.92
CA ILE A 330 0.69 12.18 21.72
C ILE A 330 1.44 12.04 20.39
N LEU A 331 0.95 12.68 19.33
CA LEU A 331 1.60 12.67 18.02
C LEU A 331 2.95 13.38 18.00
N ALA A 332 3.10 14.51 18.70
CA ALA A 332 4.38 15.23 18.79
C ALA A 332 5.50 14.35 19.36
N ARG A 333 5.16 13.40 20.24
CA ARG A 333 6.10 12.46 20.86
C ARG A 333 6.26 11.16 20.08
N ALA A 334 5.47 10.94 19.04
CA ALA A 334 5.56 9.72 18.24
C ALA A 334 6.86 9.75 17.42
N LYS A 335 7.75 8.77 17.65
CA LYS A 335 9.09 8.75 17.04
C LYS A 335 9.12 8.80 15.51
N ALA A 336 8.04 8.35 14.87
CA ALA A 336 7.93 8.34 13.41
C ALA A 336 7.36 9.65 12.86
N GLU A 337 6.82 10.52 13.71
CA GLU A 337 6.20 11.78 13.33
C GLU A 337 7.13 12.96 13.64
N HIS A 338 7.22 13.88 12.69
CA HIS A 338 8.04 15.08 12.82
C HIS A 338 7.27 16.30 12.36
N GLN A 339 7.07 17.23 13.28
CA GLN A 339 6.34 18.48 13.03
C GLN A 339 7.32 19.63 12.82
N LEU A 340 7.01 20.48 11.83
CA LEU A 340 7.77 21.68 11.50
C LEU A 340 6.87 22.91 11.54
N ILE A 341 7.43 24.03 11.99
CA ILE A 341 6.87 25.38 11.84
C ILE A 341 7.77 26.17 10.89
N ALA A 342 7.16 26.94 9.99
CA ALA A 342 7.88 27.93 9.20
C ALA A 342 7.43 29.35 9.55
N SER A 343 8.43 30.22 9.73
CA SER A 343 8.29 31.61 10.12
C SER A 343 8.82 32.50 9.01
N LEU A 344 8.08 33.53 8.63
CA LEU A 344 8.49 34.50 7.62
C LEU A 344 8.50 35.89 8.24
N ASP A 345 9.66 36.52 8.25
CA ASP A 345 9.87 37.84 8.87
C ASP A 345 9.45 37.85 10.35
N GLY A 346 9.78 36.76 11.07
CA GLY A 346 9.47 36.57 12.49
C GLY A 346 8.02 36.17 12.81
N ARG A 347 7.17 35.95 11.80
CA ARG A 347 5.79 35.49 11.98
C ARG A 347 5.61 34.05 11.52
N ASP A 348 5.04 33.20 12.38
CA ASP A 348 4.71 31.82 12.02
C ASP A 348 3.53 31.79 11.03
N VAL A 349 3.74 31.12 9.89
CA VAL A 349 2.85 31.18 8.72
C VAL A 349 2.60 29.83 8.07
N ALA A 350 3.28 28.77 8.51
CA ALA A 350 3.04 27.43 7.98
C ALA A 350 3.38 26.34 8.99
N ALA A 351 2.63 25.25 8.90
CA ALA A 351 2.83 24.03 9.67
C ALA A 351 2.97 22.85 8.69
N ALA A 352 3.77 21.85 9.06
CA ALA A 352 3.82 20.59 8.34
C ALA A 352 4.10 19.41 9.27
N ALA A 353 3.64 18.22 8.87
CA ALA A 353 4.02 16.95 9.46
C ALA A 353 4.84 16.11 8.46
N THR A 354 5.56 15.12 8.97
CA THR A 354 6.28 14.13 8.18
C THR A 354 6.31 12.82 8.95
N PHE A 355 5.80 11.76 8.32
CA PHE A 355 5.82 10.43 8.89
C PHE A 355 6.88 9.56 8.23
N LEU A 356 7.71 8.88 9.02
CA LEU A 356 8.83 8.06 8.53
C LEU A 356 8.56 6.58 8.77
N ARG A 357 8.52 5.80 7.69
CA ARG A 357 8.38 4.34 7.80
C ARG A 357 8.98 3.64 6.58
N ARG A 358 9.61 2.47 6.79
CA ARG A 358 10.15 1.62 5.71
C ARG A 358 11.08 2.38 4.73
N ARG A 359 11.90 3.31 5.22
CA ARG A 359 12.78 4.20 4.42
C ARG A 359 12.02 5.09 3.41
N VAL A 360 10.75 5.37 3.69
CA VAL A 360 9.92 6.33 2.95
C VAL A 360 9.44 7.38 3.93
N ALA A 361 9.41 8.63 3.49
CA ALA A 361 8.83 9.74 4.24
C ALA A 361 7.51 10.17 3.60
N TRP A 362 6.41 10.09 4.33
CA TRP A 362 5.14 10.65 3.91
C TRP A 362 5.03 12.11 4.35
N LEU A 363 4.91 13.01 3.37
CA LEU A 363 4.80 14.45 3.57
C LEU A 363 3.34 14.88 3.79
N GLY A 364 2.74 14.38 4.86
CA GLY A 364 1.36 14.71 5.26
C GLY A 364 1.19 16.11 5.85
N GLY A 365 -0.05 16.61 5.85
CA GLY A 365 -0.44 17.73 6.71
C GLY A 365 0.30 19.06 6.49
N GLY A 366 0.89 19.28 5.31
CA GLY A 366 1.61 20.52 5.01
C GLY A 366 0.67 21.65 4.60
N VAL A 367 0.69 22.77 5.33
CA VAL A 367 -0.20 23.89 5.08
C VAL A 367 0.47 25.25 5.29
N VAL A 368 0.06 26.22 4.48
CA VAL A 368 0.46 27.63 4.60
C VAL A 368 -0.80 28.45 4.81
N VAL A 369 -0.79 29.32 5.82
CA VAL A 369 -1.95 30.19 6.13
C VAL A 369 -2.30 31.06 4.92
N PRO A 370 -3.59 31.35 4.66
CA PRO A 370 -4.05 32.01 3.44
C PRO A 370 -3.26 33.27 3.06
N GLU A 371 -2.93 34.11 4.04
CA GLU A 371 -2.27 35.41 3.86
C GLU A 371 -0.81 35.30 3.42
N ALA A 372 -0.18 34.12 3.57
CA ALA A 372 1.22 33.86 3.24
C ALA A 372 1.40 32.94 2.01
N ARG A 373 0.30 32.53 1.36
CA ARG A 373 0.34 31.65 0.17
C ARG A 373 0.98 32.36 -1.04
N GLY A 374 1.41 31.58 -2.02
CA GLY A 374 2.02 32.11 -3.26
C GLY A 374 3.46 32.63 -3.10
N ARG A 375 4.03 32.60 -1.89
CA ARG A 375 5.39 33.09 -1.62
C ARG A 375 6.48 32.03 -1.75
N GLY A 376 6.17 30.78 -2.08
CA GLY A 376 7.15 29.69 -2.19
C GLY A 376 7.47 28.94 -0.89
N ILE A 377 6.80 29.28 0.22
CA ILE A 377 6.96 28.64 1.54
C ILE A 377 6.72 27.13 1.49
N GLN A 378 5.69 26.67 0.78
CA GLN A 378 5.39 25.24 0.66
C GLN A 378 6.54 24.46 0.01
N ARG A 379 7.19 25.01 -1.02
CA ARG A 379 8.35 24.37 -1.68
C ARG A 379 9.55 24.29 -0.75
N ALA A 380 9.80 25.34 0.02
CA ALA A 380 10.83 25.33 1.06
C ALA A 380 10.54 24.27 2.15
N LEU A 381 9.28 24.13 2.58
CA LEU A 381 8.85 23.07 3.49
C LEU A 381 9.00 21.66 2.90
N ILE A 382 8.74 21.46 1.60
CA ILE A 382 9.02 20.19 0.93
C ILE A 382 10.51 19.86 1.03
N GLY A 383 11.39 20.81 0.70
CA GLY A 383 12.85 20.63 0.79
C GLY A 383 13.34 20.34 2.21
N ALA A 384 12.82 21.05 3.21
CA ALA A 384 13.17 20.83 4.62
C ALA A 384 12.76 19.43 5.11
N ARG A 385 11.55 18.97 4.75
CA ARG A 385 11.08 17.63 5.10
C ARG A 385 11.84 16.53 4.38
N ALA A 386 12.23 16.74 3.12
CA ALA A 386 13.10 15.82 2.40
C ALA A 386 14.49 15.71 3.06
N ARG A 387 15.04 16.82 3.57
CA ARG A 387 16.30 16.80 4.33
C ARG A 387 16.17 16.00 5.62
N LEU A 388 15.13 16.29 6.41
CA LEU A 388 14.82 15.53 7.63
C LEU A 388 14.70 14.03 7.35
N ALA A 389 14.00 13.66 6.27
CA ALA A 389 13.86 12.28 5.85
C ALA A 389 15.20 11.63 5.45
N ALA A 390 16.05 12.36 4.72
CA ALA A 390 17.38 11.89 4.32
C ALA A 390 18.27 11.62 5.54
N ASP A 391 18.27 12.54 6.51
CA ASP A 391 19.04 12.42 7.75
C ASP A 391 18.58 11.22 8.59
N ALA A 392 17.30 10.83 8.47
CA ALA A 392 16.72 9.63 9.07
C ALA A 392 16.90 8.35 8.22
N GLY A 393 17.59 8.42 7.09
CA GLY A 393 17.90 7.27 6.22
C GLY A 393 16.77 6.84 5.28
N CYS A 394 15.77 7.68 5.06
CA CYS A 394 14.79 7.47 3.99
C CYS A 394 15.43 7.68 2.62
N ARG A 395 14.86 7.02 1.61
CA ARG A 395 15.29 7.13 0.19
C ARG A 395 14.22 7.72 -0.73
N LYS A 396 12.97 7.74 -0.28
CA LYS A 396 11.84 8.24 -1.07
C LYS A 396 10.97 9.16 -0.22
N VAL A 397 10.35 10.12 -0.90
CA VAL A 397 9.23 10.90 -0.37
C VAL A 397 7.94 10.48 -1.06
N LEU A 398 6.87 10.40 -0.29
CA LEU A 398 5.50 10.18 -0.72
C LEU A 398 4.67 11.39 -0.30
N ALA A 399 3.81 11.86 -1.19
CA ALA A 399 2.81 12.87 -0.84
C ALA A 399 1.53 12.60 -1.61
N THR A 400 0.40 13.03 -1.04
CA THR A 400 -0.89 13.00 -1.72
C THR A 400 -1.50 14.38 -1.71
N ALA A 401 -2.07 14.76 -2.84
CA ALA A 401 -2.66 16.08 -3.05
C ALA A 401 -3.93 15.95 -3.87
N GLU A 402 -4.87 16.87 -3.68
CA GLU A 402 -6.04 16.98 -4.54
C GLU A 402 -5.60 17.17 -6.00
N VAL A 403 -6.26 16.48 -6.93
CA VAL A 403 -5.93 16.56 -8.36
C VAL A 403 -6.11 17.99 -8.87
N GLY A 404 -5.08 18.52 -9.56
CA GLY A 404 -5.10 19.87 -10.10
C GLY A 404 -4.82 20.97 -9.07
N SER A 405 -4.54 20.62 -7.82
CA SER A 405 -4.22 21.61 -6.78
C SER A 405 -2.84 22.26 -6.95
N VAL A 406 -2.66 23.44 -6.35
CA VAL A 406 -1.34 24.09 -6.21
C VAL A 406 -0.34 23.20 -5.48
N SER A 407 -0.82 22.37 -4.55
CA SER A 407 0.00 21.40 -3.83
C SER A 407 0.57 20.35 -4.79
N ALA A 408 -0.26 19.77 -5.66
CA ALA A 408 0.18 18.82 -6.67
C ALA A 408 1.23 19.45 -7.63
N ALA A 409 1.00 20.68 -8.08
CA ALA A 409 1.95 21.40 -8.92
C ALA A 409 3.30 21.66 -8.21
N ASN A 410 3.27 22.03 -6.92
CA ASN A 410 4.48 22.24 -6.13
C ASN A 410 5.26 20.95 -5.87
N LEU A 411 4.58 19.81 -5.69
CA LEU A 411 5.22 18.50 -5.58
C LEU A 411 6.00 18.17 -6.86
N GLU A 412 5.37 18.32 -8.03
CA GLU A 412 6.02 18.06 -9.32
C GLU A 412 7.22 18.99 -9.58
N LEU A 413 7.09 20.28 -9.28
CA LEU A 413 8.20 21.24 -9.37
C LEU A 413 9.40 20.86 -8.49
N MET A 414 9.14 20.18 -7.38
CA MET A 414 10.16 19.70 -6.45
C MET A 414 10.70 18.30 -6.81
N GLY A 415 10.32 17.74 -7.97
CA GLY A 415 10.76 16.41 -8.40
C GLY A 415 9.97 15.25 -7.79
N ILE A 416 8.81 15.53 -7.19
CA ILE A 416 7.90 14.52 -6.62
C ILE A 416 6.76 14.31 -7.62
N GLY A 417 6.99 13.43 -8.58
CA GLY A 417 6.10 13.22 -9.73
C GLY A 417 4.86 12.40 -9.37
N LYS A 418 3.74 12.69 -10.05
CA LYS A 418 2.52 11.86 -9.94
C LYS A 418 2.78 10.47 -10.52
N VAL A 419 2.45 9.43 -9.75
CA VAL A 419 2.56 8.02 -10.18
C VAL A 419 1.21 7.33 -10.28
N TRP A 420 0.18 7.84 -9.59
CA TRP A 420 -1.14 7.22 -9.56
C TRP A 420 -2.23 8.21 -9.10
N THR A 421 -3.50 7.81 -9.21
CA THR A 421 -4.66 8.55 -8.68
C THR A 421 -5.51 7.62 -7.85
N ARG A 422 -5.83 8.01 -6.63
CA ARG A 422 -6.77 7.32 -5.76
C ARG A 422 -7.99 8.18 -5.49
N ALA A 423 -9.05 7.57 -5.01
CA ALA A 423 -10.27 8.25 -4.61
C ALA A 423 -10.76 7.71 -3.26
N LEU A 424 -11.66 8.46 -2.66
CA LEU A 424 -12.47 8.01 -1.55
C LEU A 424 -13.80 7.47 -2.09
N TYR A 425 -14.29 6.39 -1.52
CA TYR A 425 -15.57 5.78 -1.87
C TYR A 425 -16.44 5.75 -0.64
N ARG A 426 -17.55 6.49 -0.69
CA ARG A 426 -18.46 6.64 0.44
C ARG A 426 -19.19 5.34 0.74
N LEU A 427 -19.20 4.96 2.01
CA LEU A 427 -19.94 3.83 2.57
C LEU A 427 -20.97 4.38 3.55
N ASP A 428 -22.23 4.33 3.15
CA ASP A 428 -23.34 4.80 4.00
C ASP A 428 -24.00 3.61 4.70
N PRO A 429 -23.92 3.52 6.04
CA PRO A 429 -24.54 2.42 6.78
C PRO A 429 -26.08 2.40 6.67
N ALA A 430 -26.72 3.47 6.20
CA ALA A 430 -28.17 3.54 5.99
C ALA A 430 -28.62 3.14 4.57
N ALA A 431 -27.68 2.90 3.64
CA ALA A 431 -27.98 2.59 2.24
C ALA A 431 -28.14 1.08 1.94
N GLY A 432 -28.09 0.22 2.97
CA GLY A 432 -28.14 -1.24 2.86
C GLY A 432 -29.31 -1.89 3.58
#